data_AF-A0ABD0ZIG6-F1
#
_entry.id   AF-A0ABD0ZIG6-F1
#
_cell.length_a   1.000
_cell.length_b   1.000
_cell.length_c   1.000
_cell.angle_alpha   90.00
_cell.angle_beta   90.00
_cell.angle_gamma   90.00
#
_symmetry.space_group_name_H-M   'P 1'
#
loop_
_entity.id
_entity.type
_entity.pdbx_description
1 polymer ?
#
loop_
_entity_poly.entity_id
_entity_poly.type
_entity_poly.pdbx_seq_one_letter_code
_entity_poly.pdbx_strand_id
1 'polypeptide(L)'
;MSQEEVVVLNFWPSMFGARVIMALEEKEIKFEYKEEDVFGKKTDLLLQTNPVNKKIPVLIHNGKPAQCRFWADLIDKKVFDAGKRTWTKKGKEQEEAKQEFIETLKLLETELGEKVYFGGNDNVSMVDLVLISYYPWFHSWETIGGFSIEDHTPKLMGWVRKCLTRPAISKSLPDPLKILDRVSQIIKIHEFFYGY
;
A
#
# COMPACT_ATOMS: atom_id res chain seq x y z
N MET A 1 -36.07 -3.19 1.09
CA MET A 1 -34.85 -2.87 1.83
C MET A 1 -33.83 -2.36 0.83
N SER A 2 -33.44 -1.09 0.89
CA SER A 2 -32.40 -0.56 0.00
C SER A 2 -31.09 -1.28 0.31
N GLN A 3 -30.44 -1.87 -0.70
CA GLN A 3 -29.07 -2.37 -0.56
C GLN A 3 -28.20 -1.21 -0.07
N GLU A 4 -27.43 -1.42 1.00
CA GLU A 4 -26.41 -0.45 1.43
C GLU A 4 -25.40 -0.26 0.30
N GLU A 5 -25.25 0.97 -0.17
CA GLU A 5 -24.37 1.30 -1.29
C GLU A 5 -22.98 1.62 -0.74
N VAL A 6 -22.00 0.79 -1.09
CA VAL A 6 -20.59 0.99 -0.77
C VAL A 6 -19.81 1.21 -2.07
N VAL A 7 -19.18 2.37 -2.20
CA VAL A 7 -18.36 2.73 -3.36
C VAL A 7 -16.93 3.02 -2.90
N VAL A 8 -15.95 2.51 -3.64
CA VAL A 8 -14.52 2.76 -3.41
C VAL A 8 -13.96 3.50 -4.60
N LEU A 9 -13.59 4.77 -4.40
CA LEU A 9 -12.79 5.52 -5.37
C LEU A 9 -11.32 5.20 -5.15
N ASN A 10 -10.63 4.68 -6.16
CA ASN A 10 -9.23 4.30 -6.02
C ASN A 10 -8.46 4.32 -7.35
N PHE A 11 -7.13 4.26 -7.26
CA PHE A 11 -6.22 4.04 -8.38
C PHE A 11 -5.57 2.67 -8.20
N TRP A 12 -5.57 1.80 -9.21
CA TRP A 12 -5.24 0.38 -9.02
C TRP A 12 -3.85 0.09 -8.38
N PRO A 13 -2.78 0.90 -8.56
CA PRO A 13 -1.50 0.73 -7.87
C PRO A 13 -1.47 1.26 -6.43
N SER A 14 -2.53 1.92 -5.98
CA SER A 14 -2.60 2.56 -4.66
C SER A 14 -2.61 1.53 -3.55
N MET A 15 -1.52 1.50 -2.78
CA MET A 15 -1.40 0.69 -1.57
C MET A 15 -2.46 1.07 -0.53
N PHE A 16 -2.79 2.36 -0.42
CA PHE A 16 -3.82 2.84 0.50
C PHE A 16 -5.20 2.28 0.13
N GLY A 17 -5.52 2.21 -1.16
CA GLY A 17 -6.79 1.66 -1.63
C GLY A 17 -6.89 0.15 -1.53
N ALA A 18 -5.79 -0.58 -1.76
CA ALA A 18 -5.74 -2.01 -1.55
C ALA A 18 -6.17 -2.41 -0.12
N ARG A 19 -5.84 -1.59 0.89
CA ARG A 19 -6.26 -1.82 2.30
C ARG A 19 -7.78 -1.80 2.46
N VAL A 20 -8.43 -0.82 1.83
CA VAL A 20 -9.89 -0.65 1.89
C VAL A 20 -10.56 -1.84 1.20
N ILE A 21 -10.05 -2.24 0.04
CA ILE A 21 -10.54 -3.38 -0.74
C ILE A 21 -10.40 -4.67 0.08
N MET A 22 -9.21 -4.97 0.60
CA MET A 22 -8.98 -6.16 1.42
C MET A 22 -9.89 -6.20 2.66
N ALA A 23 -10.09 -5.06 3.33
CA ALA A 23 -10.96 -4.98 4.50
C ALA A 23 -12.43 -5.25 4.17
N LEU A 24 -12.90 -4.79 3.01
CA LEU A 24 -14.25 -5.06 2.53
C LEU A 24 -14.41 -6.53 2.12
N GLU A 25 -13.41 -7.10 1.43
CA GLU A 25 -13.41 -8.51 1.03
C GLU A 25 -13.37 -9.47 2.23
N GLU A 26 -12.52 -9.22 3.23
CA GLU A 26 -12.46 -10.02 4.47
C GLU A 26 -13.77 -9.98 5.26
N LYS A 27 -14.57 -8.92 5.11
CA LYS A 27 -15.89 -8.77 5.73
C LYS A 27 -17.04 -9.21 4.82
N GLU A 28 -16.74 -9.70 3.62
CA GLU A 28 -17.71 -10.09 2.59
C GLU A 28 -18.71 -8.95 2.23
N ILE A 29 -18.26 -7.69 2.36
CA ILE A 29 -19.06 -6.51 2.02
C ILE A 29 -18.94 -6.27 0.52
N LYS A 30 -20.07 -6.26 -0.18
CA LYS A 30 -20.11 -5.90 -1.61
C LYS A 30 -19.87 -4.41 -1.80
N PHE A 31 -19.04 -4.05 -2.77
CA PHE A 31 -18.74 -2.67 -3.12
C PHE A 31 -18.59 -2.47 -4.63
N GLU A 32 -18.81 -1.23 -5.09
CA GLU A 32 -18.50 -0.78 -6.44
C GLU A 32 -17.09 -0.14 -6.45
N TYR A 33 -16.21 -0.61 -7.33
CA TYR A 33 -14.89 0.00 -7.55
C TYR A 33 -14.96 1.05 -8.66
N LYS A 34 -14.44 2.26 -8.41
CA LYS A 34 -14.29 3.32 -9.44
C LYS A 34 -12.83 3.73 -9.54
N GLU A 35 -12.27 3.57 -10.74
CA GLU A 35 -10.90 3.99 -11.06
C GLU A 35 -10.81 5.52 -11.13
N GLU A 36 -9.81 6.09 -10.46
CA GLU A 36 -9.51 7.52 -10.44
C GLU A 36 -8.18 7.80 -11.15
N ASP A 37 -8.19 8.82 -12.01
CA ASP A 37 -6.97 9.36 -12.59
C ASP A 37 -6.29 10.32 -11.59
N VAL A 38 -5.26 9.82 -10.90
CA VAL A 38 -4.49 10.59 -9.92
C VAL A 38 -3.38 11.45 -10.52
N PHE A 39 -3.09 11.29 -11.81
CA PHE A 39 -2.04 12.04 -12.52
C PHE A 39 -2.60 13.10 -13.46
N GLY A 40 -3.84 12.96 -13.91
CA GLY A 40 -4.56 13.91 -14.73
C GLY A 40 -5.72 14.59 -13.99
N LYS A 41 -6.89 14.66 -14.64
CA LYS A 41 -8.05 15.40 -14.13
C LYS A 41 -8.82 14.53 -13.13
N LYS A 42 -8.81 14.96 -11.86
CA LYS A 42 -9.61 14.36 -10.78
C LYS A 42 -11.11 14.49 -11.05
N THR A 43 -11.89 13.46 -10.71
CA THR A 43 -13.34 13.49 -10.89
C THR A 43 -14.01 14.47 -9.93
N ASP A 44 -15.17 15.00 -10.32
CA ASP A 44 -15.98 15.86 -9.44
C ASP A 44 -16.43 15.09 -8.19
N LEU A 45 -16.68 13.79 -8.31
CA LEU A 45 -17.04 12.93 -7.19
C LEU A 45 -15.93 12.86 -6.14
N LEU A 46 -14.66 12.71 -6.54
CA LEU A 46 -13.51 12.74 -5.62
C LEU A 46 -13.38 14.11 -4.94
N LEU A 47 -13.57 15.20 -5.69
CA LEU A 47 -13.46 16.56 -5.15
C LEU A 47 -14.59 16.89 -4.17
N GLN A 48 -15.80 16.39 -4.40
CA GLN A 48 -16.95 16.56 -3.50
C GLN A 48 -16.82 15.73 -2.23
N THR A 49 -16.34 14.50 -2.35
CA THR A 49 -16.30 13.53 -1.24
C THR A 49 -15.04 13.65 -0.37
N ASN A 50 -13.96 14.21 -0.90
CA ASN A 50 -12.74 14.52 -0.14
C ASN A 50 -12.21 15.93 -0.48
N PRO A 51 -12.96 17.01 -0.15
CA PRO A 51 -12.62 18.38 -0.59
C PRO A 51 -11.33 18.91 0.06
N VAL A 52 -10.98 18.38 1.24
CA VAL A 52 -9.78 18.80 2.00
C VAL A 52 -8.51 18.25 1.36
N ASN A 53 -8.41 16.93 1.19
CA ASN A 53 -7.17 16.31 0.73
C ASN A 53 -7.15 16.06 -0.78
N LYS A 54 -8.32 15.89 -1.40
CA LYS A 54 -8.48 15.58 -2.84
C LYS A 54 -7.65 14.35 -3.25
N LYS A 55 -7.61 13.33 -2.40
CA LYS A 55 -6.78 12.12 -2.54
C LYS A 55 -7.62 10.85 -2.39
N ILE A 56 -7.13 9.78 -3.00
CA ILE A 56 -7.66 8.41 -2.88
C ILE A 56 -6.91 7.62 -1.78
N PRO A 57 -7.47 6.50 -1.28
CA PRO A 57 -8.83 6.02 -1.52
C PRO A 57 -9.89 6.87 -0.83
N VAL A 58 -11.12 6.81 -1.35
CA VAL A 58 -12.32 7.31 -0.66
C VAL A 58 -13.34 6.19 -0.60
N LEU A 59 -13.69 5.77 0.62
CA LEU A 59 -14.81 4.87 0.89
C LEU A 59 -16.07 5.71 1.10
N ILE A 60 -17.08 5.50 0.26
CA ILE A 60 -18.38 6.16 0.35
C ILE A 60 -19.39 5.10 0.77
N HIS A 61 -20.06 5.32 1.90
CA HIS A 61 -21.13 4.46 2.39
C HIS A 61 -22.42 5.28 2.45
N ASN A 62 -23.43 4.89 1.66
CA ASN A 62 -24.71 5.60 1.55
C ASN A 62 -24.53 7.11 1.30
N GLY A 63 -23.67 7.46 0.33
CA GLY A 63 -23.34 8.83 -0.05
C GLY A 63 -22.45 9.59 0.93
N LYS A 64 -22.00 8.98 2.04
CA LYS A 64 -21.15 9.63 3.05
C LYS A 64 -19.73 9.09 3.03
N PRO A 65 -18.68 9.95 2.99
CA PRO A 65 -17.30 9.51 3.03
C PRO A 65 -16.89 9.05 4.44
N ALA A 66 -16.16 7.94 4.53
CA ALA A 66 -15.59 7.41 5.78
C ALA A 66 -14.08 7.73 5.89
N GLN A 67 -13.58 7.98 7.11
CA GLN A 67 -12.15 8.21 7.38
C GLN A 67 -11.53 7.02 8.12
N CYS A 68 -10.36 6.57 7.68
CA CYS A 68 -9.57 5.54 8.37
C CYS A 68 -8.38 6.21 9.08
N ARG A 69 -8.31 6.23 10.43
CA ARG A 69 -7.10 6.73 11.14
C ARG A 69 -6.80 6.01 12.44
N PHE A 70 -5.52 5.65 12.58
CA PHE A 70 -4.60 5.98 13.69
C PHE A 70 -3.29 5.18 13.52
N TRP A 71 -3.40 3.88 13.22
CA TRP A 71 -2.24 3.00 12.99
C TRP A 71 -1.68 3.03 11.57
N ALA A 72 -2.51 3.43 10.58
CA ALA A 72 -2.07 3.64 9.20
C ALA A 72 -1.02 4.77 9.11
N ASP A 73 -1.22 5.89 9.82
CA ASP A 73 -0.35 7.07 9.73
C ASP A 73 1.11 6.81 10.12
N LEU A 74 1.38 5.89 11.06
CA LEU A 74 2.76 5.57 11.48
C LEU A 74 3.49 4.75 10.42
N ILE A 75 2.83 3.72 9.90
CA ILE A 75 3.38 2.88 8.82
C ILE A 75 3.51 3.71 7.54
N ASP A 76 2.51 4.53 7.23
CA ASP A 76 2.49 5.41 6.08
C ASP A 76 3.62 6.45 6.12
N LYS A 77 3.92 7.03 7.29
CA LYS A 77 5.00 8.01 7.38
C LYS A 77 6.38 7.39 7.23
N LYS A 78 6.59 6.16 7.71
CA LYS A 78 7.93 5.53 7.69
C LYS A 78 8.17 4.63 6.48
N VAL A 79 7.27 3.68 6.24
CA VAL A 79 7.44 2.67 5.18
C VAL A 79 7.24 3.28 3.79
N PHE A 80 6.19 4.09 3.60
CA PHE A 80 5.93 4.69 2.28
C PHE A 80 6.98 5.76 1.93
N ASP A 81 7.33 6.64 2.86
CA ASP A 81 8.29 7.72 2.57
C ASP A 81 9.69 7.16 2.30
N ALA A 82 10.20 6.29 3.18
CA ALA A 82 11.51 5.66 2.99
C ALA A 82 11.51 4.79 1.71
N GLY A 83 10.48 3.95 1.52
CA GLY A 83 10.34 3.12 0.31
C GLY A 83 10.19 3.93 -0.98
N LYS A 84 9.58 5.12 -0.94
CA LYS A 84 9.53 6.02 -2.10
C LYS A 84 10.90 6.59 -2.44
N ARG A 85 11.68 6.97 -1.41
CA ARG A 85 13.02 7.53 -1.60
C ARG A 85 14.01 6.53 -2.21
N THR A 86 13.85 5.23 -1.98
CA THR A 86 14.74 4.20 -2.55
C THR A 86 14.76 4.14 -4.09
N TRP A 87 13.68 4.56 -4.77
CA TRP A 87 13.61 4.55 -6.24
C TRP A 87 13.51 5.94 -6.88
N THR A 88 13.33 7.00 -6.09
CA THR A 88 13.25 8.39 -6.58
C THR A 88 14.52 9.21 -6.33
N LYS A 89 15.43 8.74 -5.46
CA LYS A 89 16.70 9.40 -5.13
C LYS A 89 17.89 8.59 -5.62
N LYS A 90 19.06 9.23 -5.81
CA LYS A 90 20.33 8.60 -6.22
C LYS A 90 21.45 8.95 -5.24
N GLY A 91 22.50 8.11 -5.17
CA GLY A 91 23.68 8.36 -4.35
C GLY A 91 23.39 8.29 -2.84
N LYS A 92 23.97 9.22 -2.06
CA LYS A 92 23.91 9.18 -0.58
C LYS A 92 22.48 9.19 -0.02
N GLU A 93 21.57 9.98 -0.61
CA GLU A 93 20.16 10.02 -0.18
C GLU A 93 19.44 8.68 -0.38
N GLN A 94 19.82 7.93 -1.42
CA GLN A 94 19.24 6.62 -1.70
C GLN A 94 19.71 5.59 -0.67
N GLU A 95 21.00 5.60 -0.32
CA GLU A 95 21.56 4.68 0.68
C GLU A 95 20.99 4.95 2.09
N GLU A 96 20.87 6.21 2.49
CA GLU A 96 20.22 6.58 3.76
C GLU A 96 18.75 6.12 3.80
N ALA A 97 18.01 6.29 2.69
CA ALA A 97 16.64 5.82 2.59
C ALA A 97 16.52 4.29 2.66
N LYS A 98 17.46 3.54 2.05
CA LYS A 98 17.51 2.07 2.18
C LYS A 98 17.73 1.65 3.62
N GLN A 99 18.67 2.28 4.31
CA GLN A 99 18.96 1.96 5.70
C GLN A 99 17.76 2.25 6.61
N GLU A 100 17.15 3.43 6.49
CA GLU A 100 15.94 3.80 7.24
C GLU A 100 14.77 2.84 6.97
N PHE A 101 14.61 2.44 5.71
CA PHE A 101 13.59 1.48 5.30
C PHE A 101 13.82 0.10 5.96
N ILE A 102 15.04 -0.44 5.87
CA ILE A 102 15.40 -1.73 6.47
C ILE A 102 15.24 -1.69 8.00
N GLU A 103 15.67 -0.61 8.67
CA GLU A 103 15.49 -0.44 10.11
C GLU A 103 14.02 -0.43 10.51
N THR A 104 13.17 0.21 9.70
CA THR A 104 11.72 0.21 9.90
C THR A 104 11.13 -1.20 9.75
N LEU A 105 11.56 -1.97 8.74
CA LEU A 105 11.10 -3.35 8.58
C LEU A 105 11.55 -4.26 9.74
N LYS A 106 12.79 -4.09 10.24
CA LYS A 106 13.29 -4.84 11.40
C LYS A 106 12.50 -4.53 12.68
N LEU A 107 12.10 -3.27 12.87
CA LEU A 107 11.22 -2.90 13.97
C LEU A 107 9.87 -3.63 13.84
N LEU A 108 9.27 -3.64 12.65
CA LEU A 108 8.02 -4.36 12.40
C LEU A 108 8.15 -5.87 12.62
N GLU A 109 9.27 -6.47 12.21
CA GLU A 109 9.56 -7.89 12.47
C GLU A 109 9.70 -8.18 13.97
N THR A 110 10.32 -7.28 14.72
CA THR A 110 10.43 -7.39 16.18
C THR A 110 9.05 -7.32 16.84
N GLU A 111 8.20 -6.40 16.40
CA GLU A 111 6.83 -6.23 16.91
C GLU A 111 5.91 -7.41 16.53
N LEU A 112 6.12 -8.02 15.37
CA LEU A 112 5.45 -9.25 14.98
C LEU A 112 5.80 -10.40 15.93
N GLY A 113 7.09 -10.53 16.28
CA GLY A 113 7.58 -11.56 17.19
C GLY A 113 7.22 -12.96 16.70
N GLU A 114 6.49 -13.72 17.52
CA GLU A 114 6.02 -15.08 17.23
C GLU A 114 4.53 -15.13 16.83
N LYS A 115 3.89 -13.98 16.63
CA LYS A 115 2.48 -13.92 16.24
C LYS A 115 2.32 -14.30 14.76
N VAL A 116 1.21 -14.96 14.43
CA VAL A 116 0.89 -15.27 13.02
C VAL A 116 0.52 -14.00 12.24
N TYR A 117 -0.19 -13.08 12.88
CA TYR A 117 -0.56 -11.75 12.38
C TYR A 117 -0.29 -10.70 13.47
N PHE A 118 -0.17 -9.43 13.11
CA PHE A 118 -0.07 -8.33 14.08
C PHE A 118 -1.32 -8.26 14.98
N GLY A 119 -2.47 -8.74 14.48
CA GLY A 119 -3.71 -8.90 15.25
C GLY A 119 -3.77 -10.09 16.21
N GLY A 120 -2.71 -10.91 16.29
CA GLY A 120 -2.71 -12.18 17.02
C GLY A 120 -2.76 -13.38 16.06
N ASN A 121 -3.11 -14.56 16.56
CA ASN A 121 -2.93 -15.79 15.79
C ASN A 121 -4.08 -16.11 14.82
N ASP A 122 -5.28 -15.64 15.13
CA ASP A 122 -6.49 -16.06 14.42
C ASP A 122 -7.08 -14.97 13.52
N ASN A 123 -6.73 -13.70 13.76
CA ASN A 123 -7.36 -12.54 13.11
C ASN A 123 -6.35 -11.64 12.40
N VAL A 124 -6.67 -11.29 11.16
CA VAL A 124 -5.98 -10.23 10.41
C VAL A 124 -6.42 -8.89 10.96
N SER A 125 -5.48 -8.10 11.49
CA SER A 125 -5.77 -6.76 11.98
C SER A 125 -5.66 -5.70 10.88
N MET A 126 -6.08 -4.49 11.22
CA MET A 126 -5.84 -3.32 10.37
C MET A 126 -4.34 -3.10 10.10
N VAL A 127 -3.45 -3.43 11.06
CA VAL A 127 -1.99 -3.33 10.87
C VAL A 127 -1.52 -4.31 9.81
N ASP A 128 -2.06 -5.53 9.82
CA ASP A 128 -1.74 -6.54 8.80
C ASP A 128 -2.16 -6.08 7.42
N LEU A 129 -3.40 -5.58 7.27
CA LEU A 129 -3.91 -5.07 6.00
C LEU A 129 -3.10 -3.86 5.49
N VAL A 130 -2.72 -2.96 6.39
CA VAL A 130 -1.88 -1.81 6.08
C VAL A 130 -0.51 -2.27 5.59
N LEU A 131 0.15 -3.16 6.31
CA LEU A 131 1.51 -3.58 5.97
C LEU A 131 1.53 -4.44 4.70
N ILE A 132 0.57 -5.36 4.52
CA ILE A 132 0.59 -6.29 3.39
C ILE A 132 0.25 -5.57 2.08
N SER A 133 -0.45 -4.42 2.16
CA SER A 133 -0.68 -3.57 1.00
C SER A 133 0.60 -3.06 0.32
N TYR A 134 1.73 -3.07 1.04
CA TYR A 134 3.04 -2.71 0.49
C TYR A 134 3.76 -3.86 -0.23
N TYR A 135 3.36 -5.12 0.00
CA TYR A 135 4.05 -6.29 -0.57
C TYR A 135 4.27 -6.21 -2.09
N PRO A 136 3.30 -5.78 -2.93
CA PRO A 136 3.52 -5.67 -4.37
C PRO A 136 4.67 -4.74 -4.78
N TRP A 137 5.08 -3.83 -3.89
CA TRP A 137 6.16 -2.89 -4.12
C TRP A 137 7.52 -3.41 -3.67
N PHE A 138 7.56 -4.50 -2.90
CA PHE A 138 8.81 -5.08 -2.38
C PHE A 138 9.76 -5.43 -3.53
N HIS A 139 9.24 -6.10 -4.56
CA HIS A 139 10.03 -6.46 -5.73
C HIS A 139 10.63 -5.25 -6.44
N SER A 140 9.88 -4.15 -6.54
CA SER A 140 10.38 -2.90 -7.13
C SER A 140 11.48 -2.28 -6.28
N TRP A 141 11.33 -2.28 -4.95
CA TRP A 141 12.33 -1.76 -4.03
C TRP A 141 13.61 -2.57 -4.04
N GLU A 142 13.51 -3.90 -4.06
CA GLU A 142 14.67 -4.80 -4.14
C GLU A 142 15.41 -4.63 -5.48
N THR A 143 14.66 -4.61 -6.59
CA THR A 143 15.24 -4.52 -7.94
C THR A 143 15.91 -3.18 -8.19
N ILE A 144 15.26 -2.06 -7.82
CA ILE A 144 15.79 -0.71 -8.07
C ILE A 144 16.78 -0.30 -6.99
N GLY A 145 16.52 -0.67 -5.74
CA GLY A 145 17.36 -0.35 -4.60
C GLY A 145 18.57 -1.27 -4.45
N GLY A 146 18.60 -2.44 -5.09
CA GLY A 146 19.73 -3.37 -5.03
C GLY A 146 19.96 -3.95 -3.65
N PHE A 147 18.90 -4.37 -2.96
CA PHE A 147 18.96 -5.03 -1.65
C PHE A 147 17.92 -6.17 -1.57
N SER A 148 18.04 -7.04 -0.57
CA SER A 148 17.10 -8.14 -0.31
C SER A 148 16.33 -7.86 0.98
N ILE A 149 15.01 -7.82 0.93
CA ILE A 149 14.16 -7.67 2.12
C ILE A 149 14.20 -8.96 2.95
N GLU A 150 14.24 -10.12 2.30
CA GLU A 150 14.28 -11.41 3.00
C GLU A 150 15.57 -11.61 3.82
N ASP A 151 16.71 -11.15 3.31
CA ASP A 151 18.01 -11.26 4.00
C ASP A 151 18.02 -10.45 5.31
N HIS A 152 17.23 -9.38 5.38
CA HIS A 152 17.15 -8.51 6.54
C HIS A 152 15.98 -8.82 7.46
N THR A 153 14.89 -9.35 6.92
CA THR A 153 13.62 -9.55 7.61
C THR A 153 12.93 -10.87 7.19
N PRO A 154 13.54 -12.02 7.51
CA PRO A 154 13.05 -13.33 7.07
C PRO A 154 11.73 -13.72 7.73
N LYS A 155 11.48 -13.34 9.00
CA LYS A 155 10.19 -13.64 9.64
C LYS A 155 9.07 -12.82 9.05
N LEU A 156 9.34 -11.56 8.71
CA LEU A 156 8.37 -10.71 8.03
C LEU A 156 8.00 -11.28 6.66
N MET A 157 8.97 -11.84 5.92
CA MET A 157 8.67 -12.57 4.67
C MET A 157 7.89 -13.87 4.91
N GLY A 158 8.12 -14.55 6.03
CA GLY A 158 7.25 -15.64 6.50
C GLY A 158 5.80 -15.19 6.72
N TRP A 159 5.60 -14.05 7.36
CA TRP A 159 4.28 -13.43 7.55
C TRP A 159 3.64 -13.03 6.22
N VAL A 160 4.39 -12.46 5.27
CA VAL A 160 3.89 -12.18 3.91
C VAL A 160 3.35 -13.44 3.26
N ARG A 161 4.13 -14.53 3.25
CA ARG A 161 3.70 -15.82 2.69
C ARG A 161 2.41 -16.30 3.35
N LYS A 162 2.29 -16.14 4.67
CA LYS A 162 1.08 -16.50 5.41
C LYS A 162 -0.12 -15.63 5.01
N CYS A 163 0.05 -14.32 4.90
CA CYS A 163 -1.00 -13.40 4.43
C CYS A 163 -1.50 -13.77 3.04
N LEU A 164 -0.61 -14.11 2.11
CA LEU A 164 -0.96 -14.48 0.73
C LEU A 164 -1.74 -15.80 0.61
N THR A 165 -1.77 -16.64 1.66
CA THR A 165 -2.67 -17.80 1.69
C THR A 165 -4.14 -17.43 1.82
N ARG A 166 -4.46 -16.19 2.22
CA ARG A 166 -5.85 -15.71 2.33
C ARG A 166 -6.34 -15.18 0.99
N PRO A 167 -7.45 -15.71 0.43
CA PRO A 167 -7.95 -15.28 -0.87
C PRO A 167 -8.31 -13.79 -0.95
N ALA A 168 -8.86 -13.20 0.12
CA ALA A 168 -9.21 -11.78 0.15
C ALA A 168 -7.98 -10.86 0.06
N ILE A 169 -6.83 -11.32 0.57
CA ILE A 169 -5.57 -10.57 0.45
C ILE A 169 -4.97 -10.80 -0.94
N SER A 170 -4.77 -12.06 -1.34
CA SER A 170 -4.05 -12.37 -2.57
C SER A 170 -4.75 -11.90 -3.85
N LYS A 171 -6.10 -11.87 -3.88
CA LYS A 171 -6.86 -11.36 -5.03
C LYS A 171 -6.91 -9.84 -5.10
N SER A 172 -6.81 -9.16 -3.96
CA SER A 172 -6.90 -7.70 -3.85
C SER A 172 -5.58 -6.99 -4.17
N LEU A 173 -4.45 -7.69 -4.09
CA LEU A 173 -3.13 -7.11 -4.31
C LEU A 173 -2.77 -7.12 -5.81
N PRO A 174 -2.24 -6.00 -6.34
CA PRO A 174 -1.74 -5.97 -7.71
C PRO A 174 -0.52 -6.87 -7.89
N ASP A 175 -0.32 -7.33 -9.13
CA ASP A 175 0.86 -8.11 -9.53
C ASP A 175 2.16 -7.29 -9.33
N PRO A 176 3.13 -7.80 -8.55
CA PRO A 176 4.42 -7.12 -8.32
C PRO A 176 5.16 -6.74 -9.61
N LEU A 177 5.08 -7.55 -10.66
CA LEU A 177 5.74 -7.25 -11.94
C LEU A 177 5.09 -6.07 -12.65
N LYS A 178 3.75 -5.96 -12.60
CA LYS A 178 3.03 -4.81 -13.14
C LYS A 178 3.34 -3.53 -12.36
N ILE A 179 3.56 -3.63 -11.05
CA ILE A 179 4.00 -2.50 -10.24
C ILE A 179 5.41 -2.07 -10.65
N LEU A 180 6.36 -3.01 -10.83
CA LEU A 180 7.71 -2.70 -11.31
C LEU A 180 7.68 -2.01 -12.67
N ASP A 181 6.95 -2.56 -13.65
CA ASP A 181 6.81 -1.97 -14.98
C ASP A 181 6.28 -0.53 -14.90
N ARG A 182 5.27 -0.29 -14.06
CA ARG A 182 4.70 1.03 -13.86
C ARG A 182 5.69 2.00 -13.21
N VAL A 183 6.44 1.55 -12.20
CA VAL A 183 7.49 2.35 -11.55
C VAL A 183 8.58 2.70 -12.55
N SER A 184 9.04 1.75 -13.36
CA SER A 184 10.04 2.00 -14.41
C SER A 184 9.56 3.02 -15.44
N GLN A 185 8.28 3.00 -15.83
CA GLN A 185 7.71 4.05 -16.70
C GLN A 185 7.75 5.43 -16.04
N ILE A 186 7.40 5.52 -14.75
CA ILE A 186 7.43 6.78 -14.00
C ILE A 186 8.86 7.34 -13.92
N ILE A 187 9.84 6.48 -13.64
CA ILE A 187 11.26 6.86 -13.60
C ILE A 187 11.69 7.42 -14.97
N LYS A 188 11.41 6.71 -16.07
CA LYS A 188 11.75 7.15 -17.42
C LYS A 188 11.13 8.51 -17.77
N ILE A 189 9.86 8.73 -17.42
CA ILE A 189 9.17 10.00 -17.63
C ILE A 189 9.86 11.11 -16.81
N HIS A 190 10.18 10.83 -15.55
CA HIS A 190 10.84 11.81 -14.69
C HIS A 190 12.24 12.16 -15.19
N GLU A 191 13.03 11.18 -15.62
CA GLU A 191 14.34 11.40 -16.24
C GLU A 191 14.23 12.21 -17.54
N PHE A 192 13.21 11.94 -18.37
CA PHE A 192 12.96 12.70 -19.59
C PHE A 192 12.63 14.18 -19.33
N PHE A 193 11.81 14.48 -18.32
CA PHE A 193 11.39 15.87 -18.04
C PHE A 193 12.37 16.66 -17.18
N TYR A 194 13.12 16.01 -16.29
CA TYR A 194 13.91 16.69 -15.27
C TYR A 194 15.42 16.47 -15.38
N GLY A 195 15.87 15.45 -16.12
CA GLY A 195 17.27 15.18 -16.39
C GLY A 195 18.10 14.79 -15.16
N TYR A 196 18.83 13.69 -15.28
CA TYR A 196 19.99 13.38 -14.45
C TYR A 196 21.13 12.94 -15.37
#